data_AF-A0AAJ1BPU5-F1
#
_entry.id   AF-A0AAJ1BPU5-F1
#
_cell.length_a   1.000
_cell.length_b   1.000
_cell.length_c   1.000
_cell.angle_alpha   90.00
_cell.angle_beta   90.00
_cell.angle_gamma   90.00
#
_symmetry.space_group_name_H-M   'P 1'
#
loop_
_entity.id
_entity.type
_entity.pdbx_description
1 polymer ?
#
loop_
_entity_poly.entity_id
_entity_poly.type
_entity_poly.pdbx_seq_one_letter_code
_entity_poly.pdbx_strand_id
1 'polypeptide(L)'
;MSPTAVAEGDARSSHTYVEQFGSGFNETVIATDGDDLNVPRDLEFHPSSSRQNELWVVNRATDSVTIIHSAGLAGQSSENRQDAYGNHFMEEVSAFAFGQDHSEFDYIFASAQETRNTYNGQQPPNNFMGPALWPSSLSHFAEVNQQPGGPLGSHLDMLHESPNGMGIAHDSGNAYWYNDGYYGELVYYDFHDDHDTGGEDHDDGVVRRYTEITPTRSVGVPGHMVLDKANGILYIADTGAGRVLWVNTDDPTTTTTDIMGSSTQKDSELAEYSEITNVEWGVLASSLSSPSGISLHGDTLFVSQNGNGKISAYELANDGKSATHMQTVDTNANSIMGLEVGPGDKLWYVDAGLNRVIRIDPFPDADLDGIRDSLDDCPMTHGTSTEDRLGCPDADDDGWSDDGDAFVFDITQWADGDSDGYGDNPAPASAPDDCPDVWGNSTLDSLGCLDSDGDGWSEASDSYPNDKLLWSDDDGDGYADQSGTDLSDDCPEVAGTSIWGLLGCIDTDGDGWADTEDEYPMDVSQWRDTDEDGYGDNADGTDGDLCPLQEGYSTIDRLGCPDADEDGYSDPADAWTVDDGADAFPSDDSQWRDS
;
A
#
# COMPACT_ATOMS: atom_id res chain seq x y z
N MET A 1 18.67 -38.68 24.00
CA MET A 1 19.53 -37.83 23.15
C MET A 1 18.67 -36.65 22.80
N SER A 2 18.96 -35.48 23.37
CA SER A 2 18.14 -34.28 23.20
C SER A 2 18.14 -33.82 21.74
N PRO A 3 16.98 -33.54 21.13
CA PRO A 3 16.98 -32.71 19.95
C PRO A 3 17.28 -31.28 20.42
N THR A 4 18.46 -30.80 20.04
CA THR A 4 18.82 -29.39 20.09
C THR A 4 17.80 -28.59 19.30
N ALA A 5 17.01 -27.78 19.99
CA ALA A 5 16.34 -26.63 19.39
C ALA A 5 17.43 -25.75 18.77
N VAL A 6 17.40 -25.63 17.45
CA VAL A 6 18.20 -24.64 16.75
C VAL A 6 17.52 -23.31 17.05
N ALA A 7 18.09 -22.56 17.99
CA ALA A 7 17.79 -21.14 18.14
C ALA A 7 18.41 -20.43 16.93
N GLU A 8 17.68 -20.36 15.82
CA GLU A 8 17.90 -19.32 14.82
C GLU A 8 17.26 -18.05 15.40
N GLY A 9 18.12 -17.16 15.88
CA GLY A 9 17.74 -15.77 16.12
C GLY A 9 17.61 -15.10 14.76
N ASP A 10 16.49 -15.33 14.08
CA ASP A 10 16.08 -14.45 12.98
C ASP A 10 15.57 -13.15 13.58
N ALA A 11 16.08 -12.04 13.05
CA ALA A 11 15.48 -10.74 13.29
C ALA A 11 14.05 -10.81 12.76
N ARG A 12 13.05 -10.54 13.62
CA ARG A 12 11.64 -10.45 13.22
C ARG A 12 11.52 -9.53 12.01
N SER A 13 11.17 -10.10 10.86
CA SER A 13 10.95 -9.38 9.62
C SER A 13 9.58 -8.73 9.68
N SER A 14 9.51 -7.44 9.34
CA SER A 14 8.20 -6.81 9.18
C SER A 14 7.53 -7.39 7.95
N HIS A 15 6.37 -8.01 8.11
CA HIS A 15 5.59 -8.56 7.03
C HIS A 15 4.40 -7.63 6.75
N THR A 16 4.26 -7.12 5.52
CA THR A 16 3.02 -6.44 5.08
C THR A 16 1.96 -7.43 4.59
N TYR A 17 2.36 -8.68 4.38
CA TYR A 17 1.57 -9.77 3.81
C TYR A 17 1.38 -10.89 4.82
N VAL A 18 0.16 -11.41 4.95
CA VAL A 18 -0.15 -12.56 5.81
C VAL A 18 -0.20 -13.81 4.96
N GLU A 19 0.87 -14.60 4.97
CA GLU A 19 1.01 -15.80 4.11
C GLU A 19 -0.16 -16.78 4.26
N GLN A 20 -0.68 -16.93 5.48
CA GLN A 20 -1.79 -17.82 5.82
C GLN A 20 -3.13 -17.38 5.19
N PHE A 21 -3.23 -16.13 4.73
CA PHE A 21 -4.40 -15.61 4.01
C PHE A 21 -4.12 -15.46 2.51
N GLY A 22 -2.90 -15.07 2.19
CA GLY A 22 -2.45 -14.69 0.87
C GLY A 22 -3.24 -13.56 0.22
N SER A 23 -3.11 -13.42 -1.10
CA SER A 23 -3.97 -12.56 -1.95
C SER A 23 -5.44 -13.01 -1.96
N GLY A 24 -5.70 -14.21 -1.44
CA GLY A 24 -6.99 -14.85 -1.26
C GLY A 24 -6.79 -16.33 -1.03
N PHE A 25 -7.85 -17.06 -0.70
CA PHE A 25 -7.75 -18.47 -0.37
C PHE A 25 -8.99 -19.27 -0.76
N ASN A 26 -8.81 -20.59 -0.82
CA ASN A 26 -9.91 -21.56 -0.77
C ASN A 26 -10.07 -22.09 0.66
N GLU A 27 -11.31 -22.41 1.05
CA GLU A 27 -11.59 -23.19 2.26
C GLU A 27 -11.76 -24.67 1.89
N THR A 28 -10.89 -25.51 2.42
CA THR A 28 -10.99 -26.98 2.25
C THR A 28 -11.60 -27.60 3.49
N VAL A 29 -12.70 -28.34 3.30
CA VAL A 29 -13.31 -29.14 4.39
C VAL A 29 -12.46 -30.38 4.64
N ILE A 30 -11.98 -30.50 5.87
CA ILE A 30 -11.07 -31.59 6.29
C ILE A 30 -11.86 -32.71 6.94
N ALA A 31 -12.75 -32.37 7.87
CA ALA A 31 -13.58 -33.32 8.59
C ALA A 31 -14.95 -32.70 8.87
N THR A 32 -15.98 -33.53 8.99
CA THR A 32 -17.34 -33.11 9.32
C THR A 32 -17.93 -33.92 10.48
N ASP A 33 -19.22 -33.76 10.75
CA ASP A 33 -20.02 -34.65 11.59
C ASP A 33 -19.94 -36.14 11.20
N GLY A 34 -19.63 -36.46 9.94
CA GLY A 34 -19.37 -37.82 9.47
C GLY A 34 -18.08 -38.43 10.03
N ASP A 35 -17.19 -37.60 10.58
CA ASP A 35 -15.95 -37.95 11.28
C ASP A 35 -16.13 -37.82 12.81
N ASP A 36 -17.37 -37.94 13.31
CA ASP A 36 -17.73 -37.84 14.72
C ASP A 36 -17.44 -36.47 15.36
N LEU A 37 -17.37 -35.40 14.57
CA LEU A 37 -17.34 -34.04 15.10
C LEU A 37 -18.70 -33.63 15.65
N ASN A 38 -18.73 -33.07 16.87
CA ASN A 38 -19.96 -32.60 17.49
C ASN A 38 -19.73 -31.40 18.41
N VAL A 39 -20.10 -30.23 17.91
CA VAL A 39 -19.77 -28.92 18.49
C VAL A 39 -18.27 -28.85 18.80
N PRO A 40 -17.39 -29.03 17.78
CA PRO A 40 -15.95 -28.97 17.98
C PRO A 40 -15.55 -27.58 18.49
N ARG A 41 -14.64 -27.54 19.46
CA ARG A 41 -14.27 -26.29 20.17
C ARG A 41 -12.86 -25.85 19.90
N ASP A 42 -11.96 -26.81 19.83
CA ASP A 42 -10.53 -26.55 19.75
C ASP A 42 -9.84 -27.64 18.94
N LEU A 43 -8.68 -27.31 18.40
CA LEU A 43 -7.89 -28.21 17.57
C LEU A 43 -6.39 -27.96 17.75
N GLU A 44 -5.60 -29.02 17.73
CA GLU A 44 -4.13 -28.89 17.77
C GLU A 44 -3.50 -30.09 17.04
N PHE A 45 -2.41 -29.84 16.32
CA PHE A 45 -1.63 -30.91 15.71
C PHE A 45 -0.75 -31.59 16.74
N HIS A 46 -0.60 -32.91 16.63
CA HIS A 46 0.26 -33.66 17.52
C HIS A 46 1.72 -33.15 17.45
N PRO A 47 2.39 -32.81 18.57
CA PRO A 47 3.68 -32.12 18.52
C PRO A 47 4.85 -32.97 18.00
N SER A 48 4.73 -34.29 18.09
CA SER A 48 5.74 -35.21 17.53
C SER A 48 5.89 -35.02 16.02
N SER A 49 7.11 -34.73 15.57
CA SER A 49 7.46 -34.65 14.14
C SER A 49 7.06 -35.91 13.34
N SER A 50 7.04 -37.08 13.97
CA SER A 50 6.61 -38.33 13.33
C SER A 50 5.09 -38.45 13.12
N ARG A 51 4.30 -37.62 13.82
CA ARG A 51 2.83 -37.54 13.79
C ARG A 51 2.35 -36.15 13.38
N GLN A 52 3.18 -35.35 12.70
CA GLN A 52 2.89 -33.95 12.36
C GLN A 52 1.59 -33.70 11.58
N ASN A 53 1.01 -34.71 10.93
CA ASN A 53 -0.27 -34.62 10.20
C ASN A 53 -1.42 -35.29 10.97
N GLU A 54 -1.27 -35.50 12.27
CA GLU A 54 -2.30 -36.04 13.14
C GLU A 54 -2.95 -34.88 13.91
N LEU A 55 -4.22 -34.63 13.62
CA LEU A 55 -4.96 -33.48 14.15
C LEU A 55 -5.94 -33.96 15.23
N TRP A 56 -5.88 -33.37 16.41
CA TRP A 56 -6.76 -33.67 17.53
C TRP A 56 -7.81 -32.57 17.66
N VAL A 57 -9.07 -32.96 17.84
CA VAL A 57 -10.20 -32.02 17.92
C VAL A 57 -11.09 -32.39 19.09
N VAL A 58 -11.24 -31.48 20.06
CA VAL A 58 -12.13 -31.69 21.21
C VAL A 58 -13.58 -31.34 20.87
N ASN A 59 -14.49 -32.22 21.26
CA ASN A 59 -15.92 -32.11 20.97
C ASN A 59 -16.71 -31.85 22.25
N ARG A 60 -17.27 -30.64 22.36
CA ARG A 60 -18.04 -30.23 23.55
C ARG A 60 -19.23 -31.13 23.81
N ALA A 61 -19.99 -31.48 22.77
CA ALA A 61 -21.27 -32.16 22.95
C ALA A 61 -21.16 -33.65 23.31
N THR A 62 -19.99 -34.25 23.15
CA THR A 62 -19.75 -35.68 23.38
C THR A 62 -18.67 -35.96 24.42
N ASP A 63 -18.04 -34.93 24.99
CA ASP A 63 -16.93 -35.07 25.95
C ASP A 63 -15.83 -36.01 25.41
N SER A 64 -15.49 -35.83 24.13
CA SER A 64 -14.63 -36.75 23.39
C SER A 64 -13.68 -36.00 22.46
N VAL A 65 -12.66 -36.71 21.99
CA VAL A 65 -11.68 -36.19 21.04
C VAL A 65 -11.78 -36.97 19.73
N THR A 66 -11.91 -36.25 18.62
CA THR A 66 -11.74 -36.81 17.28
C THR A 66 -10.29 -36.65 16.85
N ILE A 67 -9.64 -37.76 16.50
CA ILE A 67 -8.27 -37.79 15.99
C ILE A 67 -8.33 -38.05 14.48
N ILE A 68 -7.80 -37.12 13.70
CA ILE A 68 -7.73 -37.20 12.24
C ILE A 68 -6.30 -37.53 11.85
N HIS A 69 -6.10 -38.75 11.36
CA HIS A 69 -4.83 -39.26 10.88
C HIS A 69 -4.57 -38.79 9.45
N SER A 70 -3.33 -38.38 9.16
CA SER A 70 -2.94 -37.88 7.82
C SER A 70 -3.87 -36.75 7.32
N ALA A 71 -4.21 -35.82 8.23
CA ALA A 71 -5.13 -34.71 7.99
C ALA A 71 -4.74 -33.92 6.73
N GLY A 72 -5.70 -33.75 5.82
CA GLY A 72 -5.52 -33.04 4.56
C GLY A 72 -4.65 -33.75 3.52
N LEU A 73 -4.26 -35.01 3.74
CA LEU A 73 -3.44 -35.81 2.83
C LEU A 73 -4.22 -37.01 2.26
N ALA A 74 -3.64 -37.64 1.23
CA ALA A 74 -4.16 -38.89 0.69
C ALA A 74 -4.10 -40.00 1.75
N GLY A 75 -5.23 -40.68 1.98
CA GLY A 75 -5.33 -41.72 3.00
C GLY A 75 -5.77 -41.24 4.38
N GLN A 76 -6.26 -40.00 4.49
CA GLN A 76 -6.88 -39.48 5.70
C GLN A 76 -7.92 -40.46 6.28
N SER A 77 -7.91 -40.62 7.60
CA SER A 77 -8.91 -41.37 8.36
C SER A 77 -9.15 -40.73 9.72
N SER A 78 -10.32 -40.93 10.30
CA SER A 78 -10.69 -40.40 11.61
C SER A 78 -11.03 -41.51 12.60
N GLU A 79 -10.80 -41.25 13.89
CA GLU A 79 -11.32 -42.05 15.00
C GLU A 79 -11.79 -41.13 16.14
N ASN A 80 -12.86 -41.51 16.84
CA ASN A 80 -13.32 -40.80 18.04
C ASN A 80 -12.93 -41.57 19.30
N ARG A 81 -12.43 -40.83 20.30
CA ARG A 81 -11.94 -41.33 21.59
C ARG A 81 -12.75 -40.69 22.70
N GLN A 82 -13.53 -41.49 23.43
CA GLN A 82 -14.34 -41.04 24.56
C GLN A 82 -13.97 -41.84 25.80
N ASP A 83 -13.48 -41.15 26.83
CA ASP A 83 -13.15 -41.76 28.12
C ASP A 83 -14.43 -42.09 28.93
N ALA A 84 -14.44 -43.23 29.61
CA ALA A 84 -15.56 -43.71 30.42
C ALA A 84 -15.92 -42.76 31.57
N TYR A 85 -15.00 -41.91 32.01
CA TYR A 85 -15.19 -40.88 33.04
C TYR A 85 -15.11 -39.46 32.46
N GLY A 86 -15.20 -39.31 31.13
CA GLY A 86 -15.19 -38.02 30.44
C GLY A 86 -16.29 -37.07 30.94
N ASN A 87 -17.41 -37.58 31.44
CA ASN A 87 -18.46 -36.77 32.05
C ASN A 87 -18.04 -36.03 33.34
N HIS A 88 -16.88 -36.34 33.90
CA HIS A 88 -16.27 -35.57 34.99
C HIS A 88 -15.01 -34.83 34.50
N PHE A 89 -14.09 -35.55 33.85
CA PHE A 89 -12.77 -35.03 33.51
C PHE A 89 -12.70 -34.26 32.18
N MET A 90 -13.71 -34.37 31.31
CA MET A 90 -13.77 -33.73 29.99
C MET A 90 -15.18 -33.17 29.68
N GLU A 91 -16.01 -32.95 30.71
CA GLU A 91 -17.41 -32.53 30.54
C GLU A 91 -17.50 -31.15 29.87
N GLU A 92 -18.21 -31.08 28.74
CA GLU A 92 -18.42 -29.85 27.97
C GLU A 92 -17.08 -29.15 27.68
N VAL A 93 -16.07 -29.96 27.31
CA VAL A 93 -14.71 -29.51 26.99
C VAL A 93 -14.72 -28.28 26.09
N SER A 94 -13.90 -27.28 26.41
CA SER A 94 -13.84 -25.99 25.72
C SER A 94 -12.52 -25.75 25.01
N ALA A 95 -11.43 -26.28 25.56
CA ALA A 95 -10.08 -26.10 25.06
C ALA A 95 -9.19 -27.26 25.50
N PHE A 96 -8.10 -27.47 24.79
CA PHE A 96 -7.00 -28.32 25.26
C PHE A 96 -5.67 -27.75 24.75
N ALA A 97 -4.58 -28.15 25.38
CA ALA A 97 -3.24 -27.80 24.92
C ALA A 97 -2.31 -29.00 25.13
N PHE A 98 -1.57 -29.38 24.09
CA PHE A 98 -0.45 -30.30 24.23
C PHE A 98 0.65 -29.68 25.10
N GLY A 99 1.29 -30.55 25.87
CA GLY A 99 2.39 -30.21 26.76
C GLY A 99 3.71 -30.83 26.33
N GLN A 100 4.47 -31.33 27.30
CA GLN A 100 5.77 -31.92 27.06
C GLN A 100 5.70 -33.39 26.61
N ASP A 101 6.78 -33.85 25.98
CA ASP A 101 7.03 -35.27 25.72
C ASP A 101 7.21 -36.05 27.04
N HIS A 102 6.71 -37.27 27.07
CA HIS A 102 6.67 -38.19 28.17
C HIS A 102 6.98 -39.61 27.69
N SER A 103 7.89 -40.28 28.39
CA SER A 103 8.43 -41.56 27.92
C SER A 103 7.41 -42.71 27.84
N GLU A 104 6.32 -42.63 28.60
CA GLU A 104 5.26 -43.63 28.63
C GLU A 104 3.99 -43.19 27.88
N PHE A 105 3.72 -41.89 27.88
CA PHE A 105 2.43 -41.32 27.48
C PHE A 105 2.48 -40.60 26.13
N ASP A 106 3.60 -40.72 25.40
CA ASP A 106 3.94 -39.88 24.25
C ASP A 106 3.96 -38.41 24.69
N TYR A 107 3.13 -37.51 24.19
CA TYR A 107 2.96 -36.20 24.80
C TYR A 107 1.87 -36.23 25.86
N ILE A 108 1.98 -35.39 26.88
CA ILE A 108 0.82 -35.09 27.73
C ILE A 108 0.01 -33.95 27.10
N PHE A 109 -1.26 -33.84 27.46
CA PHE A 109 -2.06 -32.65 27.19
C PHE A 109 -2.98 -32.38 28.36
N ALA A 110 -3.41 -31.13 28.53
CA ALA A 110 -4.42 -30.77 29.51
C ALA A 110 -5.66 -30.19 28.83
N SER A 111 -6.82 -30.44 29.41
CA SER A 111 -8.11 -29.96 28.92
C SER A 111 -8.79 -29.00 29.89
N ALA A 112 -9.58 -28.08 29.35
CA ALA A 112 -10.48 -27.19 30.09
C ALA A 112 -11.95 -27.54 29.83
N GLN A 113 -12.78 -27.44 30.86
CA GLN A 113 -14.15 -27.97 30.88
C GLN A 113 -15.13 -26.83 31.19
N GLU A 114 -16.05 -26.51 30.28
CA GLU A 114 -17.02 -25.41 30.45
C GLU A 114 -18.23 -25.84 31.29
N THR A 115 -17.96 -26.33 32.50
CA THR A 115 -18.97 -26.87 33.41
C THR A 115 -18.68 -26.52 34.87
N ARG A 116 -19.70 -26.69 35.72
CA ARG A 116 -19.61 -26.58 37.17
C ARG A 116 -19.56 -27.96 37.86
N ASN A 117 -19.07 -28.96 37.14
CA ASN A 117 -19.03 -30.37 37.51
C ASN A 117 -20.44 -30.92 37.79
N THR A 118 -21.21 -31.12 36.72
CA THR A 118 -22.59 -31.61 36.80
C THR A 118 -22.75 -33.05 36.36
N TYR A 119 -21.67 -33.70 35.90
CA TYR A 119 -21.70 -35.07 35.40
C TYR A 119 -22.67 -35.22 34.23
N ASN A 120 -22.62 -34.32 33.25
CA ASN A 120 -23.55 -34.17 32.14
C ASN A 120 -25.00 -33.97 32.63
N GLY A 121 -25.15 -33.11 33.64
CA GLY A 121 -26.45 -32.82 34.28
C GLY A 121 -27.00 -33.93 35.17
N GLN A 122 -26.23 -34.99 35.47
CA GLN A 122 -26.65 -36.06 36.38
C GLN A 122 -26.69 -35.61 37.85
N GLN A 123 -25.95 -34.55 38.21
CA GLN A 123 -25.90 -33.98 39.55
C GLN A 123 -26.06 -32.45 39.54
N PRO A 124 -26.52 -31.84 40.65
CA PRO A 124 -26.43 -30.39 40.82
C PRO A 124 -24.98 -29.91 40.77
N PRO A 125 -24.72 -28.68 40.27
CA PRO A 125 -23.36 -28.14 40.22
C PRO A 125 -22.75 -28.02 41.61
N ASN A 126 -21.54 -28.54 41.78
CA ASN A 126 -20.80 -28.51 43.05
C ASN A 126 -19.55 -27.59 42.99
N ASN A 127 -19.24 -27.01 41.82
CA ASN A 127 -18.07 -26.14 41.57
C ASN A 127 -16.72 -26.83 41.80
N PHE A 128 -16.68 -28.16 41.75
CA PHE A 128 -15.47 -28.96 41.91
C PHE A 128 -14.95 -29.38 40.53
N MET A 129 -14.46 -28.41 39.77
CA MET A 129 -13.98 -28.55 38.40
C MET A 129 -12.69 -27.74 38.24
N GLY A 130 -11.85 -28.13 37.29
CA GLY A 130 -10.61 -27.48 36.92
C GLY A 130 -9.92 -28.31 35.83
N PRO A 131 -8.69 -27.99 35.43
CA PRO A 131 -8.03 -28.67 34.33
C PRO A 131 -7.76 -30.15 34.65
N ALA A 132 -7.81 -30.99 33.62
CA ALA A 132 -7.47 -32.41 33.71
C ALA A 132 -6.30 -32.72 32.78
N LEU A 133 -5.34 -33.52 33.23
CA LEU A 133 -4.16 -33.96 32.51
C LEU A 133 -4.40 -35.33 31.87
N TRP A 134 -3.87 -35.53 30.67
CA TRP A 134 -4.15 -36.71 29.84
C TRP A 134 -2.91 -37.18 29.08
N PRO A 135 -2.83 -38.49 28.74
CA PRO A 135 -1.84 -39.00 27.81
C PRO A 135 -2.30 -38.78 26.36
N SER A 136 -1.38 -38.57 25.41
CA SER A 136 -1.68 -38.56 23.97
C SER A 136 -1.35 -39.88 23.27
N SER A 137 -0.71 -40.80 23.98
CA SER A 137 -0.48 -42.16 23.52
C SER A 137 -1.79 -42.87 23.21
N LEU A 138 -1.94 -43.33 21.96
CA LEU A 138 -3.14 -44.03 21.48
C LEU A 138 -3.38 -45.41 22.13
N SER A 139 -2.41 -45.93 22.89
CA SER A 139 -2.62 -47.14 23.71
C SER A 139 -3.11 -46.85 25.13
N HIS A 140 -3.17 -45.58 25.54
CA HIS A 140 -3.55 -45.15 26.89
C HIS A 140 -4.85 -44.34 26.86
N PHE A 141 -4.88 -43.28 26.05
CA PHE A 141 -5.99 -42.33 25.99
C PHE A 141 -7.31 -43.00 25.58
N ALA A 142 -8.31 -42.90 26.45
CA ALA A 142 -9.61 -43.54 26.34
C ALA A 142 -9.56 -45.08 26.11
N GLU A 143 -8.46 -45.73 26.49
CA GLU A 143 -8.25 -47.18 26.32
C GLU A 143 -7.99 -47.90 27.65
N VAL A 144 -7.28 -47.23 28.55
CA VAL A 144 -6.90 -47.79 29.86
C VAL A 144 -7.94 -47.43 30.92
N ASN A 145 -8.26 -48.38 31.80
CA ASN A 145 -9.25 -48.26 32.90
C ASN A 145 -10.69 -47.90 32.49
N GLN A 146 -11.12 -48.29 31.29
CA GLN A 146 -12.47 -47.98 30.76
C GLN A 146 -13.61 -48.86 31.33
N GLN A 147 -13.31 -49.74 32.29
CA GLN A 147 -14.28 -50.69 32.83
C GLN A 147 -15.04 -50.08 34.03
N PRO A 148 -16.36 -50.28 34.13
CA PRO A 148 -17.14 -49.74 35.25
C PRO A 148 -16.63 -50.21 36.62
N GLY A 149 -16.41 -49.27 37.53
CA GLY A 149 -15.95 -49.54 38.90
C GLY A 149 -14.46 -49.90 39.02
N GLY A 150 -13.67 -49.71 37.96
CA GLY A 150 -12.21 -49.68 38.01
C GLY A 150 -11.67 -48.29 38.37
N PRO A 151 -10.37 -48.04 38.16
CA PRO A 151 -9.78 -46.70 38.24
C PRO A 151 -10.49 -45.70 37.30
N LEU A 152 -10.27 -44.41 37.52
CA LEU A 152 -11.03 -43.31 36.93
C LEU A 152 -10.64 -42.98 35.47
N GLY A 153 -10.58 -44.00 34.61
CA GLY A 153 -10.29 -43.85 33.20
C GLY A 153 -8.81 -43.60 32.91
N SER A 154 -8.55 -42.89 31.82
CA SER A 154 -7.21 -42.68 31.28
C SER A 154 -6.56 -41.36 31.65
N HIS A 155 -7.25 -40.50 32.40
CA HIS A 155 -6.68 -39.24 32.88
C HIS A 155 -5.47 -39.50 33.80
N LEU A 156 -4.52 -38.58 33.81
CA LEU A 156 -3.27 -38.66 34.57
C LEU A 156 -3.30 -37.85 35.86
N ASP A 157 -4.11 -36.78 35.87
CA ASP A 157 -4.30 -35.88 37.01
C ASP A 157 -5.51 -34.96 36.79
N MET A 158 -6.07 -34.40 37.84
CA MET A 158 -7.03 -33.30 37.78
C MET A 158 -6.89 -32.43 39.02
N LEU A 159 -6.71 -31.12 38.80
CA LEU A 159 -6.74 -30.12 39.85
C LEU A 159 -8.06 -29.38 39.78
N HIS A 160 -8.57 -29.01 40.94
CA HIS A 160 -9.84 -28.29 41.06
C HIS A 160 -9.60 -26.79 41.22
N GLU A 161 -10.59 -26.02 41.65
CA GLU A 161 -10.56 -24.55 41.86
C GLU A 161 -11.14 -23.66 40.75
N SER A 162 -11.31 -24.15 39.52
CA SER A 162 -11.70 -23.30 38.38
C SER A 162 -12.79 -23.88 37.47
N PRO A 163 -14.07 -23.76 37.88
CA PRO A 163 -15.21 -24.15 37.05
C PRO A 163 -15.41 -23.25 35.82
N ASN A 164 -16.14 -23.77 34.82
CA ASN A 164 -16.36 -23.13 33.52
C ASN A 164 -15.05 -22.71 32.85
N GLY A 165 -14.09 -23.62 32.72
CA GLY A 165 -12.85 -23.37 31.98
C GLY A 165 -13.13 -22.92 30.57
N MET A 166 -12.49 -21.83 30.15
CA MET A 166 -12.70 -21.24 28.82
C MET A 166 -11.52 -21.43 27.87
N GLY A 167 -10.34 -21.68 28.40
CA GLY A 167 -9.09 -21.77 27.63
C GLY A 167 -7.98 -22.33 28.50
N ILE A 168 -6.99 -22.95 27.85
CA ILE A 168 -5.81 -23.51 28.50
C ILE A 168 -4.61 -23.31 27.58
N ALA A 169 -3.42 -23.08 28.15
CA ALA A 169 -2.17 -22.99 27.40
C ALA A 169 -1.04 -23.65 28.19
N HIS A 170 -0.19 -24.42 27.51
CA HIS A 170 0.95 -25.06 28.16
C HIS A 170 2.03 -24.06 28.55
N ASP A 171 2.47 -24.12 29.79
CA ASP A 171 3.60 -23.36 30.29
C ASP A 171 4.89 -24.16 30.10
N SER A 172 5.14 -25.09 31.00
CA SER A 172 6.32 -25.95 31.07
C SER A 172 6.00 -27.19 31.90
N GLY A 173 6.72 -28.30 31.73
CA GLY A 173 6.44 -29.46 32.59
C GLY A 173 4.99 -29.95 32.48
N ASN A 174 4.40 -30.21 33.64
CA ASN A 174 2.97 -30.45 33.83
C ASN A 174 2.24 -29.16 34.26
N ALA A 175 2.73 -27.99 33.88
CA ALA A 175 2.14 -26.71 34.22
C ALA A 175 1.41 -26.05 33.05
N TYR A 176 0.27 -25.44 33.35
CA TYR A 176 -0.64 -24.84 32.40
C TYR A 176 -1.26 -23.56 32.95
N TRP A 177 -1.44 -22.59 32.05
CA TRP A 177 -2.27 -21.42 32.27
C TRP A 177 -3.73 -21.77 31.97
N TYR A 178 -4.65 -21.27 32.78
CA TYR A 178 -6.07 -21.62 32.72
C TYR A 178 -6.97 -20.37 32.86
N ASN A 179 -7.95 -20.27 31.98
CA ASN A 179 -8.95 -19.19 31.98
C ASN A 179 -10.19 -19.63 32.78
N ASP A 180 -10.26 -19.21 34.04
CA ASP A 180 -11.37 -19.52 34.94
C ASP A 180 -12.60 -18.65 34.64
N GLY A 181 -13.57 -19.24 33.94
CA GLY A 181 -14.78 -18.55 33.55
C GLY A 181 -15.84 -18.41 34.66
N TYR A 182 -15.67 -19.05 35.82
CA TYR A 182 -16.60 -18.90 36.94
C TYR A 182 -16.22 -17.73 37.85
N TYR A 183 -14.95 -17.66 38.24
CA TYR A 183 -14.43 -16.55 39.06
C TYR A 183 -13.96 -15.37 38.21
N GLY A 184 -13.71 -15.58 36.91
CA GLY A 184 -13.27 -14.54 35.98
C GLY A 184 -11.83 -14.14 36.24
N GLU A 185 -10.94 -15.13 36.39
CA GLU A 185 -9.54 -14.94 36.80
C GLU A 185 -8.62 -15.79 35.91
N LEU A 186 -7.38 -15.32 35.73
CA LEU A 186 -6.31 -16.17 35.19
C LEU A 186 -5.75 -17.04 36.33
N VAL A 187 -5.53 -18.32 36.07
CA VAL A 187 -4.98 -19.26 37.05
C VAL A 187 -3.83 -20.03 36.43
N TYR A 188 -2.74 -20.16 37.17
CA TYR A 188 -1.65 -21.07 36.85
C TYR A 188 -1.83 -22.35 37.66
N TYR A 189 -1.75 -23.48 36.98
CA TYR A 189 -1.80 -24.82 37.53
C TYR A 189 -0.48 -25.51 37.26
N ASP A 190 0.04 -26.24 38.24
CA ASP A 190 1.12 -27.19 38.06
C ASP A 190 0.71 -28.49 38.76
N PHE A 191 0.49 -29.52 37.95
CA PHE A 191 0.11 -30.87 38.42
C PHE A 191 1.27 -31.57 39.12
N HIS A 192 2.51 -31.10 38.95
CA HIS A 192 3.68 -31.72 39.57
C HIS A 192 3.86 -33.19 39.13
N ASP A 193 3.80 -34.20 40.02
CA ASP A 193 3.93 -35.62 39.63
C ASP A 193 2.56 -36.19 39.24
N ASP A 194 2.44 -36.81 38.05
CA ASP A 194 1.18 -37.46 37.68
C ASP A 194 0.92 -38.75 38.49
N HIS A 195 -0.34 -39.13 38.63
CA HIS A 195 -0.75 -40.29 39.42
C HIS A 195 -0.95 -41.57 38.58
N ASP A 196 -0.36 -41.64 37.37
CA ASP A 196 -0.64 -42.65 36.34
C ASP A 196 -2.14 -42.67 35.95
N THR A 197 -2.51 -43.45 34.95
CA THR A 197 -3.87 -43.53 34.43
C THR A 197 -4.90 -43.91 35.51
N GLY A 198 -5.86 -43.02 35.74
CA GLY A 198 -7.06 -43.26 36.55
C GLY A 198 -6.85 -43.26 38.06
N GLY A 199 -5.71 -42.77 38.55
CA GLY A 199 -5.47 -42.47 39.96
C GLY A 199 -6.36 -41.32 40.48
N GLU A 200 -6.10 -40.92 41.73
CA GLU A 200 -6.87 -39.88 42.44
C GLU A 200 -5.97 -38.95 43.28
N ASP A 201 -4.65 -39.18 43.31
CA ASP A 201 -3.73 -38.47 44.20
C ASP A 201 -3.18 -37.21 43.51
N HIS A 202 -3.40 -36.05 44.10
CA HIS A 202 -3.03 -34.74 43.53
C HIS A 202 -2.62 -33.75 44.65
N ASP A 203 -2.09 -34.30 45.76
CA ASP A 203 -1.75 -33.54 46.97
C ASP A 203 -0.50 -32.64 46.81
N ASP A 204 0.26 -32.85 45.75
CA ASP A 204 1.41 -32.05 45.32
C ASP A 204 1.05 -30.91 44.38
N GLY A 205 -0.22 -30.81 44.00
CA GLY A 205 -0.76 -29.80 43.10
C GLY A 205 -0.53 -28.36 43.59
N VAL A 206 -0.17 -27.49 42.64
CA VAL A 206 0.07 -26.06 42.86
C VAL A 206 -0.93 -25.24 42.06
N VAL A 207 -1.65 -24.34 42.75
CA VAL A 207 -2.64 -23.46 42.12
C VAL A 207 -2.38 -22.01 42.52
N ARG A 208 -2.17 -21.15 41.52
CA ARG A 208 -1.87 -19.72 41.69
C ARG A 208 -2.88 -18.86 40.94
N ARG A 209 -3.62 -18.03 41.67
CA ARG A 209 -4.69 -17.20 41.12
C ARG A 209 -4.22 -15.76 40.89
N TYR A 210 -4.26 -15.30 39.65
CA TYR A 210 -3.89 -13.94 39.24
C TYR A 210 -5.13 -13.06 39.24
N THR A 211 -5.51 -12.56 40.43
CA THR A 211 -6.83 -11.94 40.67
C THR A 211 -7.01 -10.57 40.01
N GLU A 212 -5.93 -9.95 39.52
CA GLU A 212 -5.97 -8.69 38.75
C GLU A 212 -6.22 -8.91 37.26
N ILE A 213 -5.99 -10.13 36.76
CA ILE A 213 -6.28 -10.49 35.38
C ILE A 213 -7.71 -11.01 35.36
N THR A 214 -8.62 -10.21 34.80
CA THR A 214 -10.06 -10.54 34.82
C THR A 214 -10.63 -10.78 33.42
N PRO A 215 -10.37 -11.94 32.79
CA PRO A 215 -11.04 -12.33 31.55
C PRO A 215 -12.55 -12.45 31.77
N THR A 216 -13.31 -12.06 30.76
CA THR A 216 -14.78 -12.18 30.76
C THR A 216 -15.20 -13.21 29.72
N ARG A 217 -16.13 -14.08 30.12
CA ARG A 217 -16.59 -15.15 29.24
C ARG A 217 -17.89 -14.84 28.52
N SER A 218 -17.99 -15.31 27.28
CA SER A 218 -19.25 -15.58 26.61
C SER A 218 -19.56 -17.06 26.71
N VAL A 219 -20.72 -17.41 27.29
CA VAL A 219 -21.12 -18.83 27.47
C VAL A 219 -21.16 -19.52 26.11
N GLY A 220 -20.52 -20.68 26.00
CA GLY A 220 -20.51 -21.43 24.75
C GLY A 220 -19.58 -20.83 23.68
N VAL A 221 -18.64 -19.96 24.04
CA VAL A 221 -17.54 -19.51 23.16
C VAL A 221 -16.25 -19.55 23.98
N PRO A 222 -15.29 -20.45 23.68
CA PRO A 222 -14.07 -20.58 24.46
C PRO A 222 -13.20 -19.34 24.28
N GLY A 223 -12.49 -18.95 25.33
CA GLY A 223 -11.50 -17.89 25.31
C GLY A 223 -10.12 -18.53 25.35
N HIS A 224 -9.67 -19.01 24.19
CA HIS A 224 -8.42 -19.74 24.04
C HIS A 224 -7.21 -18.86 24.37
N MET A 225 -6.10 -19.54 24.64
CA MET A 225 -4.87 -18.91 25.09
C MET A 225 -3.67 -19.53 24.39
N VAL A 226 -2.61 -18.74 24.22
CA VAL A 226 -1.34 -19.22 23.69
C VAL A 226 -0.20 -18.49 24.40
N LEU A 227 0.83 -19.23 24.79
CA LEU A 227 2.01 -18.69 25.45
C LEU A 227 3.15 -18.52 24.45
N ASP A 228 3.59 -17.29 24.27
CA ASP A 228 4.87 -16.98 23.64
C ASP A 228 6.00 -17.26 24.64
N LYS A 229 6.48 -18.49 24.63
CA LYS A 229 7.54 -18.95 25.53
C LYS A 229 8.88 -18.22 25.33
N ALA A 230 9.09 -17.59 24.17
CA ALA A 230 10.31 -16.86 23.91
C ALA A 230 10.33 -15.50 24.63
N ASN A 231 9.15 -14.88 24.81
CA ASN A 231 9.02 -13.58 25.47
C ASN A 231 8.40 -13.65 26.87
N GLY A 232 7.89 -14.81 27.29
CA GLY A 232 7.16 -14.96 28.55
C GLY A 232 5.84 -14.17 28.53
N ILE A 233 5.16 -14.15 27.38
CA ILE A 233 3.90 -13.41 27.21
C ILE A 233 2.77 -14.39 26.88
N LEU A 234 1.76 -14.45 27.76
CA LEU A 234 0.53 -15.19 27.54
C LEU A 234 -0.50 -14.30 26.86
N TYR A 235 -1.05 -14.75 25.73
CA TYR A 235 -2.16 -14.10 25.06
C TYR A 235 -3.49 -14.80 25.36
N ILE A 236 -4.54 -14.03 25.64
CA ILE A 236 -5.85 -14.55 26.06
C ILE A 236 -6.96 -13.91 25.22
N ALA A 237 -7.75 -14.72 24.54
CA ALA A 237 -8.99 -14.27 23.90
C ALA A 237 -10.08 -14.01 24.96
N ASP A 238 -10.30 -12.74 25.30
CA ASP A 238 -11.32 -12.30 26.25
C ASP A 238 -12.67 -12.13 25.52
N THR A 239 -13.32 -13.27 25.32
CA THR A 239 -14.55 -13.45 24.53
C THR A 239 -15.65 -12.44 24.89
N GLY A 240 -15.93 -12.24 26.19
CA GLY A 240 -17.03 -11.42 26.68
C GLY A 240 -16.79 -9.92 26.52
N ALA A 241 -15.52 -9.49 26.48
CA ALA A 241 -15.13 -8.09 26.37
C ALA A 241 -14.72 -7.70 24.94
N GLY A 242 -14.64 -8.65 24.01
CA GLY A 242 -14.29 -8.35 22.62
C GLY A 242 -12.85 -7.87 22.47
N ARG A 243 -11.91 -8.47 23.20
CA ARG A 243 -10.49 -8.05 23.23
C ARG A 243 -9.54 -9.24 23.38
N VAL A 244 -8.26 -9.00 23.13
CA VAL A 244 -7.16 -9.91 23.46
C VAL A 244 -6.33 -9.26 24.56
N LEU A 245 -6.06 -10.01 25.62
CA LEU A 245 -5.15 -9.61 26.69
C LEU A 245 -3.75 -10.15 26.43
N TRP A 246 -2.74 -9.47 26.94
CA TRP A 246 -1.40 -10.02 27.12
C TRP A 246 -1.01 -9.96 28.60
N VAL A 247 -0.32 -10.99 29.10
CA VAL A 247 0.14 -11.09 30.50
C VAL A 247 1.60 -11.52 30.51
N ASN A 248 2.44 -10.81 31.26
CA ASN A 248 3.85 -11.17 31.46
C ASN A 248 3.96 -12.28 32.50
N THR A 249 4.21 -13.51 32.04
CA THR A 249 4.32 -14.71 32.88
C THR A 249 5.62 -14.77 33.66
N ASP A 250 6.64 -14.04 33.20
CA ASP A 250 7.99 -14.01 33.78
C ASP A 250 8.22 -12.76 34.65
N ASP A 251 7.16 -12.03 35.01
CA ASP A 251 7.28 -10.79 35.76
C ASP A 251 7.87 -11.02 37.17
N PRO A 252 9.09 -10.52 37.46
CA PRO A 252 9.73 -10.72 38.75
C PRO A 252 9.17 -9.78 39.85
N THR A 253 8.25 -8.89 39.52
CA THR A 253 7.69 -7.87 40.42
C THR A 253 6.37 -8.28 41.06
N THR A 254 5.89 -9.49 40.75
CA THR A 254 4.68 -10.07 41.35
C THR A 254 4.79 -10.21 42.87
N THR A 255 3.64 -10.15 43.54
CA THR A 255 3.49 -10.44 44.96
C THR A 255 2.66 -11.69 45.14
N THR A 256 3.22 -12.68 45.83
CA THR A 256 2.57 -13.93 46.19
C THR A 256 2.04 -13.89 47.62
N THR A 257 0.76 -14.23 47.80
CA THR A 257 0.12 -14.39 49.10
C THR A 257 -0.43 -15.80 49.25
N ASP A 258 0.00 -16.52 50.27
CA ASP A 258 -0.56 -17.82 50.65
C ASP A 258 -2.02 -17.65 51.12
N ILE A 259 -2.93 -18.35 50.46
CA ILE A 259 -4.37 -18.36 50.73
C ILE A 259 -4.91 -19.77 51.03
N MET A 260 -4.04 -20.69 51.46
CA MET A 260 -4.43 -22.01 51.94
C MET A 260 -5.47 -21.92 53.07
N GLY A 261 -6.49 -22.77 52.99
CA GLY A 261 -7.65 -22.84 53.89
C GLY A 261 -8.68 -21.72 53.70
N SER A 262 -8.53 -20.88 52.68
CA SER A 262 -9.51 -19.83 52.37
C SER A 262 -10.85 -20.40 51.88
N SER A 263 -11.89 -19.58 51.88
CA SER A 263 -13.23 -20.01 51.44
C SER A 263 -13.35 -20.26 49.93
N THR A 264 -12.36 -19.82 49.14
CA THR A 264 -12.32 -20.06 47.70
C THR A 264 -11.75 -21.42 47.37
N GLN A 265 -10.86 -21.96 48.21
CA GLN A 265 -10.31 -23.30 48.08
C GLN A 265 -11.42 -24.36 48.12
N LYS A 266 -11.43 -25.24 47.12
CA LYS A 266 -12.32 -26.38 46.95
C LYS A 266 -11.66 -27.68 47.32
N ASP A 267 -10.40 -27.80 46.99
CA ASP A 267 -9.61 -28.97 47.24
C ASP A 267 -8.78 -28.79 48.52
N SER A 268 -8.97 -29.69 49.48
CA SER A 268 -8.27 -29.60 50.76
C SER A 268 -6.84 -30.13 50.73
N GLU A 269 -6.40 -30.77 49.64
CA GLU A 269 -5.18 -31.59 49.62
C GLU A 269 -4.01 -30.93 48.87
N LEU A 270 -4.19 -29.76 48.25
CA LEU A 270 -3.13 -29.03 47.51
C LEU A 270 -1.85 -28.75 48.32
N ALA A 271 -0.70 -28.78 47.64
CA ALA A 271 0.58 -28.34 48.20
C ALA A 271 0.71 -26.82 48.25
N GLU A 272 0.15 -26.10 47.27
CA GLU A 272 0.13 -24.65 47.22
C GLU A 272 -1.20 -24.11 46.71
N TYR A 273 -1.77 -23.13 47.44
CA TYR A 273 -2.87 -22.31 46.96
C TYR A 273 -2.57 -20.84 47.25
N SER A 274 -2.23 -20.09 46.21
CA SER A 274 -1.72 -18.72 46.35
C SER A 274 -2.50 -17.72 45.50
N GLU A 275 -2.58 -16.48 45.97
CA GLU A 275 -2.96 -15.31 45.18
C GLU A 275 -1.71 -14.60 44.66
N ILE A 276 -1.73 -14.21 43.39
CA ILE A 276 -0.68 -13.44 42.71
C ILE A 276 -1.24 -12.08 42.28
N THR A 277 -0.52 -11.01 42.61
CA THR A 277 -0.87 -9.61 42.27
C THR A 277 0.35 -8.84 41.80
N ASN A 278 0.16 -7.62 41.28
CA ASN A 278 1.15 -6.74 40.66
C ASN A 278 1.84 -7.36 39.44
N VAL A 279 1.15 -8.26 38.73
CA VAL A 279 1.64 -8.78 37.45
C VAL A 279 1.50 -7.69 36.37
N GLU A 280 2.45 -7.60 35.47
CA GLU A 280 2.40 -6.73 34.30
C GLU A 280 1.50 -7.35 33.21
N TRP A 281 0.51 -6.59 32.75
CA TRP A 281 -0.43 -7.03 31.71
C TRP A 281 -1.04 -5.84 30.97
N GLY A 282 -1.72 -6.13 29.85
CA GLY A 282 -2.43 -5.11 29.09
C GLY A 282 -3.44 -5.68 28.09
N VAL A 283 -3.99 -4.78 27.27
CA VAL A 283 -4.88 -5.13 26.15
C VAL A 283 -4.07 -5.03 24.86
N LEU A 284 -3.98 -6.13 24.13
CA LEU A 284 -3.27 -6.21 22.85
C LEU A 284 -4.13 -5.68 21.70
N ALA A 285 -5.38 -6.16 21.62
CA ALA A 285 -6.35 -5.81 20.59
C ALA A 285 -7.75 -5.67 21.20
N SER A 286 -8.63 -4.88 20.60
CA SER A 286 -9.99 -4.63 21.10
C SER A 286 -10.98 -4.46 19.97
N SER A 287 -12.27 -4.33 20.30
CA SER A 287 -13.37 -4.20 19.34
C SER A 287 -13.56 -5.42 18.43
N LEU A 288 -13.18 -6.60 18.92
CA LEU A 288 -13.36 -7.88 18.25
C LEU A 288 -14.75 -8.47 18.54
N SER A 289 -15.33 -9.18 17.56
CA SER A 289 -16.64 -9.80 17.72
C SER A 289 -16.51 -11.18 18.37
N SER A 290 -16.56 -11.20 19.71
CA SER A 290 -16.41 -12.43 20.52
C SER A 290 -15.16 -13.23 20.11
N PRO A 291 -13.94 -12.70 20.30
CA PRO A 291 -12.72 -13.39 19.93
C PRO A 291 -12.64 -14.73 20.66
N SER A 292 -12.21 -15.80 19.98
CA SER A 292 -12.29 -17.16 20.54
C SER A 292 -10.99 -17.93 20.42
N GLY A 293 -10.69 -18.46 19.23
CA GLY A 293 -9.45 -19.15 18.93
C GLY A 293 -8.30 -18.17 18.80
N ILE A 294 -7.12 -18.64 19.22
CA ILE A 294 -5.88 -17.89 19.15
C ILE A 294 -4.75 -18.84 18.77
N SER A 295 -3.89 -18.45 17.82
CA SER A 295 -2.72 -19.23 17.43
C SER A 295 -1.57 -18.27 17.14
N LEU A 296 -0.37 -18.65 17.57
CA LEU A 296 0.85 -17.86 17.38
C LEU A 296 1.77 -18.62 16.41
N HIS A 297 2.17 -17.96 15.33
CA HIS A 297 3.11 -18.50 14.36
C HIS A 297 4.13 -17.44 13.98
N GLY A 298 5.40 -17.70 14.28
CA GLY A 298 6.45 -16.69 14.21
C GLY A 298 6.13 -15.52 15.16
N ASP A 299 6.02 -14.32 14.60
CA ASP A 299 5.59 -13.10 15.29
C ASP A 299 4.15 -12.69 14.97
N THR A 300 3.39 -13.53 14.26
CA THR A 300 2.01 -13.25 13.88
C THR A 300 1.04 -13.98 14.80
N LEU A 301 0.14 -13.21 15.42
CA LEU A 301 -0.95 -13.71 16.24
C LEU A 301 -2.27 -13.73 15.44
N PHE A 302 -2.83 -14.92 15.26
CA PHE A 302 -4.11 -15.14 14.61
C PHE A 302 -5.22 -15.22 15.65
N VAL A 303 -6.32 -14.52 15.41
CA VAL A 303 -7.47 -14.47 16.33
C VAL A 303 -8.77 -14.69 15.54
N SER A 304 -9.52 -15.73 15.89
CA SER A 304 -10.83 -15.97 15.29
C SER A 304 -11.88 -15.14 16.03
N GLN A 305 -12.87 -14.68 15.29
CA GLN A 305 -13.99 -13.90 15.80
C GLN A 305 -15.27 -14.70 15.63
N ASN A 306 -15.69 -15.36 16.72
CA ASN A 306 -16.88 -16.21 16.71
C ASN A 306 -18.15 -15.45 16.30
N GLY A 307 -18.25 -14.17 16.68
CA GLY A 307 -19.47 -13.38 16.49
C GLY A 307 -19.73 -12.93 15.05
N ASN A 308 -18.75 -13.03 14.15
CA ASN A 308 -18.89 -12.59 12.75
C ASN A 308 -18.19 -13.48 11.72
N GLY A 309 -17.53 -14.57 12.12
CA GLY A 309 -16.92 -15.50 11.17
C GLY A 309 -15.62 -15.00 10.53
N LYS A 310 -14.98 -14.00 11.13
CA LYS A 310 -13.73 -13.43 10.63
C LYS A 310 -12.52 -13.99 11.37
N ILE A 311 -11.36 -13.91 10.72
CA ILE A 311 -10.06 -14.17 11.35
C ILE A 311 -9.19 -12.93 11.13
N SER A 312 -8.58 -12.44 12.20
CA SER A 312 -7.67 -11.29 12.19
C SER A 312 -6.24 -11.74 12.48
N ALA A 313 -5.28 -11.18 11.76
CA ALA A 313 -3.85 -11.35 12.01
C ALA A 313 -3.25 -10.06 12.56
N TYR A 314 -2.35 -10.22 13.53
CA TYR A 314 -1.65 -9.13 14.19
C TYR A 314 -0.15 -9.42 14.23
N GLU A 315 0.65 -8.47 13.78
CA GLU A 315 2.12 -8.51 13.91
C GLU A 315 2.48 -8.07 15.33
N LEU A 316 3.12 -8.93 16.10
CA LEU A 316 3.54 -8.64 17.46
C LEU A 316 4.81 -7.78 17.47
N ALA A 317 4.83 -6.75 18.31
CA ALA A 317 6.05 -6.02 18.60
C ALA A 317 7.11 -6.94 19.23
N ASN A 318 8.39 -6.55 19.16
CA ASN A 318 9.52 -7.33 19.67
C ASN A 318 9.38 -7.75 21.15
N ASP A 319 8.70 -6.97 21.98
CA ASP A 319 8.47 -7.27 23.39
C ASP A 319 7.20 -8.11 23.65
N GLY A 320 6.41 -8.38 22.62
CA GLY A 320 5.14 -9.10 22.69
C GLY A 320 3.99 -8.33 23.36
N LYS A 321 4.19 -7.07 23.77
CA LYS A 321 3.22 -6.29 24.60
C LYS A 321 2.36 -5.34 23.79
N SER A 322 2.57 -5.27 22.48
CA SER A 322 1.74 -4.52 21.55
C SER A 322 1.72 -5.24 20.21
N ALA A 323 0.74 -4.91 19.36
CA ALA A 323 0.63 -5.49 18.04
C ALA A 323 0.07 -4.50 17.03
N THR A 324 0.45 -4.67 15.77
CA THR A 324 -0.10 -3.96 14.61
C THR A 324 -1.12 -4.86 13.93
N HIS A 325 -2.34 -4.35 13.69
CA HIS A 325 -3.32 -5.08 12.88
C HIS A 325 -2.83 -5.16 11.43
N MET A 326 -2.75 -6.37 10.86
CA MET A 326 -2.27 -6.58 9.50
C MET A 326 -3.44 -6.73 8.53
N GLN A 327 -4.24 -7.78 8.73
CA GLN A 327 -5.32 -8.15 7.83
C GLN A 327 -6.47 -8.79 8.61
N THR A 328 -7.68 -8.67 8.10
CA THR A 328 -8.83 -9.45 8.56
C THR A 328 -9.50 -10.05 7.34
N VAL A 329 -9.77 -11.35 7.39
CA VAL A 329 -10.43 -12.08 6.31
C VAL A 329 -11.80 -12.56 6.74
N ASP A 330 -12.71 -12.60 5.78
CA ASP A 330 -14.01 -13.24 5.93
C ASP A 330 -13.89 -14.73 5.59
N THR A 331 -14.50 -15.58 6.40
CA THR A 331 -14.67 -17.01 6.10
C THR A 331 -16.14 -17.30 5.79
N ASN A 332 -16.43 -18.52 5.34
CA ASN A 332 -17.80 -18.99 5.17
C ASN A 332 -18.44 -19.50 6.49
N ALA A 333 -17.68 -19.51 7.61
CA ALA A 333 -18.17 -19.94 8.91
C ALA A 333 -18.79 -18.78 9.71
N ASN A 334 -19.75 -19.08 10.58
CA ASN A 334 -20.37 -18.08 11.48
C ASN A 334 -20.13 -18.40 12.97
N SER A 335 -19.35 -19.45 13.27
CA SER A 335 -19.09 -19.92 14.63
C SER A 335 -17.71 -20.54 14.73
N ILE A 336 -16.71 -19.77 14.29
CA ILE A 336 -15.29 -20.15 14.41
C ILE A 336 -14.92 -20.20 15.89
N MET A 337 -14.22 -21.26 16.29
CA MET A 337 -13.66 -21.40 17.63
C MET A 337 -12.13 -21.51 17.52
N GLY A 338 -11.51 -22.61 17.98
CA GLY A 338 -10.07 -22.84 17.90
C GLY A 338 -9.47 -22.70 16.49
N LEU A 339 -8.21 -22.27 16.50
CA LEU A 339 -7.35 -22.01 15.35
C LEU A 339 -6.01 -22.68 15.58
N GLU A 340 -5.37 -23.15 14.52
CA GLU A 340 -3.97 -23.58 14.59
C GLU A 340 -3.26 -23.38 13.24
N VAL A 341 -2.00 -22.94 13.26
CA VAL A 341 -1.14 -22.99 12.06
C VAL A 341 -0.47 -24.36 12.00
N GLY A 342 -0.96 -25.19 11.09
CA GLY A 342 -0.55 -26.58 10.93
C GLY A 342 0.44 -26.84 9.79
N PRO A 343 0.56 -28.09 9.34
CA PRO A 343 1.50 -28.49 8.29
C PRO A 343 1.41 -27.67 7.00
N GLY A 344 2.58 -27.28 6.48
CA GLY A 344 2.70 -26.41 5.31
C GLY A 344 2.32 -24.95 5.58
N ASP A 345 2.43 -24.53 6.85
CA ASP A 345 2.16 -23.18 7.36
C ASP A 345 0.74 -22.68 7.03
N LYS A 346 -0.20 -23.63 6.98
CA LYS A 346 -1.61 -23.34 6.68
C LYS A 346 -2.40 -23.13 7.95
N LEU A 347 -3.33 -22.19 7.92
CA LEU A 347 -4.25 -21.98 9.04
C LEU A 347 -5.42 -22.97 8.99
N TRP A 348 -5.74 -23.56 10.13
CA TRP A 348 -6.86 -24.48 10.32
C TRP A 348 -7.77 -23.94 11.40
N TYR A 349 -9.07 -24.20 11.29
CA TYR A 349 -10.04 -23.79 12.30
C TYR A 349 -11.19 -24.78 12.43
N VAL A 350 -11.82 -24.77 13.59
CA VAL A 350 -13.09 -25.46 13.80
C VAL A 350 -14.26 -24.50 13.59
N ASP A 351 -15.25 -24.96 12.84
CA ASP A 351 -16.56 -24.32 12.72
C ASP A 351 -17.57 -25.15 13.53
N ALA A 352 -17.84 -24.66 14.74
CA ALA A 352 -18.73 -25.32 15.69
C ALA A 352 -20.19 -25.32 15.23
N GLY A 353 -20.59 -24.37 14.37
CA GLY A 353 -21.96 -24.22 13.91
C GLY A 353 -22.38 -25.29 12.90
N LEU A 354 -21.41 -25.81 12.13
CA LEU A 354 -21.63 -26.83 11.11
C LEU A 354 -20.91 -28.16 11.42
N ASN A 355 -20.27 -28.29 12.58
CA ASN A 355 -19.49 -29.46 12.99
C ASN A 355 -18.41 -29.85 11.97
N ARG A 356 -17.50 -28.93 11.65
CA ARG A 356 -16.45 -29.18 10.64
C ARG A 356 -15.12 -28.56 11.03
N VAL A 357 -14.05 -29.18 10.54
CA VAL A 357 -12.70 -28.62 10.53
C VAL A 357 -12.40 -28.13 9.12
N ILE A 358 -11.88 -26.92 9.02
CA ILE A 358 -11.53 -26.25 7.77
C ILE A 358 -10.05 -25.93 7.76
N ARG A 359 -9.43 -26.11 6.59
CA ARG A 359 -8.11 -25.59 6.28
C ARG A 359 -8.24 -24.44 5.29
N ILE A 360 -7.51 -23.36 5.55
CA ILE A 360 -7.30 -22.27 4.61
C ILE A 360 -6.16 -22.66 3.66
N ASP A 361 -6.45 -22.63 2.36
CA ASP A 361 -5.50 -22.87 1.28
C ASP A 361 -5.28 -21.58 0.49
N PRO A 362 -4.29 -20.74 0.87
CA PRO A 362 -3.93 -19.53 0.13
C PRO A 362 -3.64 -19.80 -1.34
N PHE A 363 -3.98 -18.86 -2.20
CA PHE A 363 -3.54 -18.90 -3.59
C PHE A 363 -2.02 -18.70 -3.65
N PRO A 364 -1.32 -19.42 -4.53
CA PRO A 364 0.09 -19.14 -4.82
C PRO A 364 0.29 -17.70 -5.28
N ASP A 365 1.33 -17.09 -4.77
CA ASP A 365 1.84 -15.75 -5.05
C ASP A 365 3.35 -15.85 -4.81
N ALA A 366 4.12 -16.04 -5.88
CA ALA A 366 5.52 -16.47 -5.78
C ALA A 366 6.51 -15.32 -5.54
N ASP A 367 6.12 -14.09 -5.81
CA ASP A 367 6.92 -12.88 -5.56
C ASP A 367 6.34 -11.95 -4.48
N LEU A 368 5.15 -12.29 -3.95
CA LEU A 368 4.52 -11.68 -2.78
C LEU A 368 4.10 -10.22 -3.00
N ASP A 369 3.68 -9.87 -4.21
CA ASP A 369 3.16 -8.54 -4.53
C ASP A 369 1.65 -8.38 -4.23
N GLY A 370 0.99 -9.46 -3.83
CA GLY A 370 -0.42 -9.48 -3.49
C GLY A 370 -1.35 -9.85 -4.65
N ILE A 371 -0.82 -10.18 -5.83
CA ILE A 371 -1.54 -10.75 -6.96
C ILE A 371 -1.21 -12.24 -7.06
N ARG A 372 -2.22 -13.10 -7.09
CA ARG A 372 -1.99 -14.54 -7.25
C ARG A 372 -1.38 -14.85 -8.63
N ASP A 373 -0.47 -15.83 -8.70
CA ASP A 373 0.24 -16.27 -9.92
C ASP A 373 -0.67 -16.50 -11.14
N SER A 374 -1.92 -16.93 -10.89
CA SER A 374 -2.89 -17.23 -11.97
C SER A 374 -3.53 -15.99 -12.61
N LEU A 375 -3.35 -14.81 -12.01
CA LEU A 375 -3.81 -13.51 -12.49
C LEU A 375 -2.66 -12.55 -12.78
N ASP A 376 -1.47 -12.85 -12.31
CA ASP A 376 -0.28 -12.04 -12.45
C ASP A 376 0.41 -12.30 -13.80
N ASP A 377 0.71 -11.23 -14.54
CA ASP A 377 1.42 -11.26 -15.81
C ASP A 377 2.95 -11.31 -15.65
N CYS A 378 3.45 -11.07 -14.43
CA CYS A 378 4.84 -11.14 -13.99
C CYS A 378 5.04 -11.98 -12.71
N PRO A 379 4.57 -13.24 -12.65
CA PRO A 379 4.40 -14.06 -11.43
C PRO A 379 5.67 -14.47 -10.67
N MET A 380 6.83 -13.89 -10.99
CA MET A 380 8.10 -14.15 -10.31
C MET A 380 8.88 -12.84 -10.08
N THR A 381 8.27 -11.68 -10.33
CA THR A 381 8.86 -10.35 -10.24
C THR A 381 7.81 -9.38 -9.73
N HIS A 382 7.91 -9.08 -8.43
CA HIS A 382 7.03 -8.18 -7.73
C HIS A 382 6.72 -6.91 -8.53
N GLY A 383 5.43 -6.60 -8.66
CA GLY A 383 4.96 -5.43 -9.38
C GLY A 383 3.78 -4.74 -8.71
N THR A 384 3.44 -3.57 -9.25
CA THR A 384 2.33 -2.73 -8.78
C THR A 384 1.41 -2.27 -9.91
N SER A 385 1.76 -2.55 -11.17
CA SER A 385 0.95 -2.17 -12.33
C SER A 385 -0.43 -2.82 -12.34
N THR A 386 -1.42 -2.07 -12.83
CA THR A 386 -2.84 -2.49 -12.86
C THR A 386 -3.55 -2.27 -14.19
N GLU A 387 -3.03 -1.46 -15.10
CA GLU A 387 -3.75 -1.02 -16.31
C GLU A 387 -3.52 -1.93 -17.52
N ASP A 388 -2.30 -2.41 -17.74
CA ASP A 388 -1.94 -3.23 -18.91
C ASP A 388 -1.51 -4.66 -18.56
N ARG A 389 -0.45 -4.82 -17.78
CA ARG A 389 0.10 -6.10 -17.33
C ARG A 389 -0.01 -6.13 -15.82
N LEU A 390 -0.94 -6.88 -15.28
CA LEU A 390 -1.21 -6.87 -13.84
C LEU A 390 -0.05 -7.52 -13.07
N GLY A 391 0.43 -6.89 -12.00
CA GLY A 391 1.49 -7.46 -11.14
C GLY A 391 2.92 -7.32 -11.69
N CYS A 392 3.12 -6.44 -12.67
CA CYS A 392 4.45 -6.16 -13.22
C CYS A 392 5.06 -4.89 -12.59
N PRO A 393 6.40 -4.72 -12.66
CA PRO A 393 7.05 -3.50 -12.20
C PRO A 393 6.40 -2.24 -12.80
N ASP A 394 6.18 -1.24 -11.96
CA ASP A 394 5.64 0.09 -12.27
C ASP A 394 6.44 1.08 -11.42
N ALA A 395 7.40 1.76 -12.04
CA ALA A 395 8.43 2.50 -11.33
C ALA A 395 8.01 3.90 -10.85
N ASP A 396 6.92 4.46 -11.37
CA ASP A 396 6.39 5.77 -10.98
C ASP A 396 4.98 5.75 -10.37
N ASP A 397 4.40 4.56 -10.21
CA ASP A 397 3.12 4.28 -9.57
C ASP A 397 1.91 4.90 -10.32
N ASP A 398 1.97 4.96 -11.65
CA ASP A 398 0.88 5.48 -12.48
C ASP A 398 -0.15 4.41 -12.91
N GLY A 399 0.21 3.13 -12.70
CA GLY A 399 -0.60 1.96 -12.99
C GLY A 399 -0.20 1.20 -14.25
N TRP A 400 0.64 1.73 -15.12
CA TRP A 400 1.18 1.03 -16.30
C TRP A 400 2.48 0.30 -15.95
N SER A 401 2.70 -0.85 -16.57
CA SER A 401 3.94 -1.59 -16.36
C SER A 401 5.14 -0.93 -17.04
N ASP A 402 6.34 -1.02 -16.47
CA ASP A 402 7.60 -0.51 -17.06
C ASP A 402 7.83 -0.98 -18.51
N ASP A 403 7.31 -2.18 -18.86
CA ASP A 403 7.43 -2.75 -20.20
C ASP A 403 6.39 -2.17 -21.19
N GLY A 404 5.26 -1.66 -20.67
CA GLY A 404 4.15 -1.07 -21.44
C GLY A 404 4.09 0.45 -21.38
N ASP A 405 4.91 1.07 -20.54
CA ASP A 405 5.00 2.50 -20.30
C ASP A 405 6.15 3.14 -21.10
N ALA A 406 5.82 4.12 -21.93
CA ALA A 406 6.80 4.89 -22.71
C ALA A 406 7.66 5.84 -21.85
N PHE A 407 7.15 6.24 -20.68
CA PHE A 407 7.74 7.21 -19.75
C PHE A 407 7.76 6.71 -18.29
N VAL A 408 8.36 5.54 -18.07
CA VAL A 408 8.58 4.79 -16.80
C VAL A 408 8.93 5.57 -15.52
N PHE A 409 9.24 6.87 -15.59
CA PHE A 409 9.54 7.71 -14.42
C PHE A 409 8.70 8.99 -14.32
N ASP A 410 7.67 9.12 -15.15
CA ASP A 410 6.73 10.23 -15.17
C ASP A 410 5.29 9.75 -14.99
N ILE A 411 4.81 9.82 -13.74
CA ILE A 411 3.47 9.40 -13.32
C ILE A 411 2.29 10.04 -14.09
N THR A 412 2.56 10.99 -15.00
CA THR A 412 1.53 11.66 -15.80
C THR A 412 1.52 11.24 -17.26
N GLN A 413 2.50 10.47 -17.73
CA GLN A 413 2.65 10.05 -19.12
C GLN A 413 2.93 8.55 -19.20
N TRP A 414 2.22 7.83 -20.06
CA TRP A 414 2.44 6.39 -20.26
C TRP A 414 2.47 5.94 -21.73
N ALA A 415 2.13 6.85 -22.65
CA ALA A 415 1.99 6.56 -24.07
C ALA A 415 2.74 7.60 -24.92
N ASP A 416 3.41 7.12 -25.97
CA ASP A 416 4.15 7.89 -26.97
C ASP A 416 3.85 7.26 -28.35
N GLY A 417 2.76 7.72 -28.98
CA GLY A 417 2.17 7.07 -30.15
C GLY A 417 3.09 7.03 -31.36
N ASP A 418 3.89 8.08 -31.54
CA ASP A 418 4.78 8.26 -32.69
C ASP A 418 6.27 8.17 -32.34
N SER A 419 6.60 7.97 -31.06
CA SER A 419 7.94 7.74 -30.54
C SER A 419 8.88 8.94 -30.68
N ASP A 420 8.35 10.15 -30.51
CA ASP A 420 9.11 11.39 -30.57
C ASP A 420 9.66 11.87 -29.21
N GLY A 421 9.17 11.27 -28.12
CA GLY A 421 9.57 11.56 -26.75
C GLY A 421 8.71 12.61 -26.04
N TYR A 422 7.61 13.05 -26.64
CA TYR A 422 6.51 13.77 -25.98
C TYR A 422 5.36 12.80 -25.71
N GLY A 423 4.66 13.00 -24.59
CA GLY A 423 3.67 12.02 -24.15
C GLY A 423 2.25 12.35 -24.60
N ASP A 424 1.51 11.35 -25.07
CA ASP A 424 0.17 11.51 -25.65
C ASP A 424 -0.87 12.04 -24.65
N ASN A 425 -0.62 11.94 -23.34
CA ASN A 425 -1.59 12.40 -22.35
C ASN A 425 -1.64 13.93 -22.34
N PRO A 426 -2.84 14.53 -22.47
CA PRO A 426 -2.95 15.98 -22.51
C PRO A 426 -2.69 16.64 -21.15
N ALA A 427 -2.45 17.95 -21.16
CA ALA A 427 -2.33 18.76 -19.96
C ALA A 427 -3.48 18.47 -18.95
N PRO A 428 -3.18 18.27 -17.65
CA PRO A 428 -2.02 18.78 -16.93
C PRO A 428 -0.79 17.86 -16.86
N ALA A 429 -0.69 16.82 -17.69
CA ALA A 429 0.49 15.97 -17.78
C ALA A 429 1.77 16.74 -18.15
N SER A 430 2.94 16.20 -17.83
CA SER A 430 4.23 16.75 -18.25
C SER A 430 4.39 16.62 -19.75
N ALA A 431 4.96 17.64 -20.41
CA ALA A 431 5.36 17.58 -21.81
C ALA A 431 4.35 16.86 -22.73
N PRO A 432 3.07 17.25 -22.70
CA PRO A 432 2.04 16.62 -23.52
C PRO A 432 2.36 16.90 -25.00
N ASP A 433 2.22 15.88 -25.83
CA ASP A 433 2.32 16.02 -27.28
C ASP A 433 1.06 16.68 -27.84
N ASP A 434 1.25 17.79 -28.54
CA ASP A 434 0.19 18.51 -29.25
C ASP A 434 -0.12 17.87 -30.63
N CYS A 435 0.73 16.96 -31.09
CA CYS A 435 0.66 16.19 -32.34
C CYS A 435 0.81 14.65 -32.18
N PRO A 436 0.03 13.92 -31.33
CA PRO A 436 0.27 12.51 -30.92
C PRO A 436 0.43 11.41 -32.00
N ASP A 437 0.12 11.72 -33.25
CA ASP A 437 0.18 10.78 -34.38
C ASP A 437 1.28 11.17 -35.41
N VAL A 438 2.05 12.23 -35.14
CA VAL A 438 2.96 12.87 -36.10
C VAL A 438 4.25 13.29 -35.42
N TRP A 439 5.26 12.42 -35.55
CA TRP A 439 6.58 12.64 -35.00
C TRP A 439 7.09 14.08 -35.22
N GLY A 440 7.51 14.72 -34.14
CA GLY A 440 8.04 16.07 -34.16
C GLY A 440 9.18 16.33 -33.19
N ASN A 441 9.59 17.59 -33.11
CA ASN A 441 10.73 18.02 -32.31
C ASN A 441 10.64 19.50 -31.87
N SER A 442 9.49 20.14 -32.05
CA SER A 442 9.21 21.48 -31.52
C SER A 442 9.19 21.47 -29.99
N THR A 443 9.65 22.56 -29.38
CA THR A 443 9.92 22.65 -27.93
C THR A 443 9.34 23.88 -27.24
N LEU A 444 8.78 24.84 -28.00
CA LEU A 444 8.36 26.15 -27.47
C LEU A 444 6.86 26.37 -27.48
N ASP A 445 6.18 26.05 -28.58
CA ASP A 445 4.75 26.31 -28.78
C ASP A 445 3.92 25.02 -28.69
N SER A 446 3.74 24.30 -29.80
CA SER A 446 3.03 23.04 -29.89
C SER A 446 4.05 21.92 -29.73
N LEU A 447 4.20 21.37 -28.52
CA LEU A 447 5.23 20.38 -28.21
C LEU A 447 5.01 19.09 -29.02
N GLY A 448 6.09 18.44 -29.47
CA GLY A 448 6.00 17.18 -30.24
C GLY A 448 5.50 17.32 -31.69
N CYS A 449 5.29 18.55 -32.15
CA CYS A 449 4.96 18.81 -33.55
C CYS A 449 6.20 18.97 -34.44
N LEU A 450 6.01 18.81 -35.75
CA LEU A 450 7.08 18.93 -36.73
C LEU A 450 7.75 20.32 -36.67
N ASP A 451 9.08 20.34 -36.60
CA ASP A 451 9.96 21.54 -36.64
C ASP A 451 11.17 21.21 -37.52
N SER A 452 11.12 21.55 -38.81
CA SER A 452 12.10 21.05 -39.78
C SER A 452 13.48 21.69 -39.66
N ASP A 453 13.60 22.90 -39.13
CA ASP A 453 14.87 23.63 -39.00
C ASP A 453 15.44 23.63 -37.56
N GLY A 454 14.63 23.20 -36.60
CA GLY A 454 15.00 22.90 -35.22
C GLY A 454 15.17 24.15 -34.37
N ASP A 455 14.47 25.24 -34.66
CA ASP A 455 14.52 26.48 -33.87
C ASP A 455 13.65 26.44 -32.60
N GLY A 456 12.76 25.45 -32.52
CA GLY A 456 11.88 25.17 -31.39
C GLY A 456 10.41 25.48 -31.64
N TRP A 457 10.05 26.17 -32.71
CA TRP A 457 8.66 26.46 -33.10
C TRP A 457 8.13 25.41 -34.08
N SER A 458 6.86 25.05 -33.93
CA SER A 458 6.21 24.12 -34.85
C SER A 458 5.96 24.77 -36.22
N GLU A 459 6.06 23.99 -37.28
CA GLU A 459 5.75 24.39 -38.67
C GLU A 459 4.36 25.03 -38.85
N ALA A 460 3.43 24.73 -37.95
CA ALA A 460 2.07 25.26 -37.99
C ALA A 460 1.99 26.72 -37.50
N SER A 461 2.91 27.12 -36.62
CA SER A 461 2.99 28.46 -36.04
C SER A 461 4.18 29.27 -36.53
N ASP A 462 5.12 28.62 -37.22
CA ASP A 462 6.33 29.23 -37.76
C ASP A 462 6.07 29.83 -39.16
N SER A 463 6.24 31.14 -39.28
CA SER A 463 6.13 31.87 -40.56
C SER A 463 7.31 31.60 -41.52
N TYR A 464 8.43 31.10 -41.00
CA TYR A 464 9.70 30.83 -41.70
C TYR A 464 10.22 29.40 -41.45
N PRO A 465 9.46 28.34 -41.76
CA PRO A 465 9.69 26.94 -41.36
C PRO A 465 10.98 26.25 -41.85
N ASN A 466 11.84 26.97 -42.56
CA ASN A 466 13.10 26.44 -43.09
C ASN A 466 14.30 27.32 -42.72
N ASP A 467 14.11 28.34 -41.87
CA ASP A 467 15.15 29.24 -41.39
C ASP A 467 15.18 29.30 -39.87
N LYS A 468 16.12 28.54 -39.30
CA LYS A 468 16.34 28.41 -37.86
C LYS A 468 16.49 29.74 -37.06
N LEU A 469 16.72 30.86 -37.73
CA LEU A 469 16.88 32.16 -37.09
C LEU A 469 15.59 32.97 -36.98
N LEU A 470 14.54 32.58 -37.70
CA LEU A 470 13.31 33.35 -37.91
C LEU A 470 12.10 32.46 -37.64
N TRP A 471 11.09 32.96 -36.93
CA TRP A 471 9.89 32.16 -36.62
C TRP A 471 8.57 32.94 -36.62
N SER A 472 8.62 34.27 -36.69
CA SER A 472 7.45 35.13 -36.53
C SER A 472 7.45 36.27 -37.53
N ASP A 473 6.25 36.58 -38.01
CA ASP A 473 5.89 37.68 -38.91
C ASP A 473 4.50 38.15 -38.43
N ASP A 474 4.50 38.95 -37.36
CA ASP A 474 3.28 39.27 -36.61
C ASP A 474 2.29 40.14 -37.42
N ASP A 475 2.80 40.95 -38.35
CA ASP A 475 1.99 41.83 -39.20
C ASP A 475 1.72 41.30 -40.63
N GLY A 476 2.44 40.26 -41.04
CA GLY A 476 2.19 39.48 -42.25
C GLY A 476 2.70 40.14 -43.53
N ASP A 477 3.72 41.00 -43.44
CA ASP A 477 4.28 41.72 -44.58
C ASP A 477 5.44 40.98 -45.28
N GLY A 478 5.92 39.89 -44.67
CA GLY A 478 6.98 39.04 -45.19
C GLY A 478 8.39 39.41 -44.72
N TYR A 479 8.53 40.35 -43.77
CA TYR A 479 9.72 40.54 -42.95
C TYR A 479 9.53 39.92 -41.56
N ALA A 480 10.63 39.56 -40.92
CA ALA A 480 10.63 38.75 -39.71
C ALA A 480 10.86 39.59 -38.46
N ASP A 481 10.11 39.32 -37.39
CA ASP A 481 10.22 40.07 -36.13
C ASP A 481 11.59 39.91 -35.46
N GLN A 482 12.30 38.82 -35.77
CA GLN A 482 13.58 38.48 -35.18
C GLN A 482 14.69 39.38 -35.74
N SER A 483 15.37 40.10 -34.85
CA SER A 483 16.49 40.98 -35.20
C SER A 483 17.78 40.22 -35.57
N GLY A 484 18.59 40.78 -36.48
CA GLY A 484 19.96 40.34 -36.74
C GLY A 484 20.15 39.53 -38.03
N THR A 485 19.17 39.55 -38.93
CA THR A 485 19.23 38.97 -40.28
C THR A 485 18.93 40.03 -41.34
N ASP A 486 19.14 39.70 -42.62
CA ASP A 486 18.78 40.58 -43.74
C ASP A 486 17.25 40.61 -44.02
N LEU A 487 16.46 39.86 -43.23
CA LEU A 487 14.99 39.84 -43.28
C LEU A 487 14.38 40.41 -42.00
N SER A 488 15.18 40.94 -41.08
CA SER A 488 14.68 41.51 -39.83
C SER A 488 13.88 42.78 -40.08
N ASP A 489 12.64 42.78 -39.65
CA ASP A 489 11.75 43.93 -39.74
C ASP A 489 12.16 45.02 -38.74
N ASP A 490 12.30 46.25 -39.23
CA ASP A 490 12.52 47.44 -38.41
C ASP A 490 11.19 48.01 -37.84
N CYS A 491 10.05 47.57 -38.37
CA CYS A 491 8.69 47.90 -37.98
C CYS A 491 7.76 46.69 -37.65
N PRO A 492 8.13 45.74 -36.76
CA PRO A 492 7.44 44.43 -36.55
C PRO A 492 5.94 44.41 -36.22
N GLU A 493 5.31 45.56 -35.95
CA GLU A 493 3.88 45.66 -35.63
C GLU A 493 3.09 46.38 -36.75
N VAL A 494 3.75 46.75 -37.84
CA VAL A 494 3.22 47.67 -38.86
C VAL A 494 3.65 47.24 -40.26
N ALA A 495 2.78 46.45 -40.89
CA ALA A 495 3.01 45.92 -42.22
C ALA A 495 3.42 46.99 -43.24
N GLY A 496 4.56 46.74 -43.88
CA GLY A 496 5.22 47.65 -44.80
C GLY A 496 5.75 46.98 -46.05
N THR A 497 6.38 47.79 -46.91
CA THR A 497 7.02 47.29 -48.15
C THR A 497 8.38 47.92 -48.42
N SER A 498 8.87 48.79 -47.54
CA SER A 498 10.18 49.42 -47.70
C SER A 498 11.27 48.35 -47.74
N ILE A 499 12.26 48.58 -48.60
CA ILE A 499 13.43 47.71 -48.80
C ILE A 499 14.75 48.43 -48.51
N TRP A 500 14.72 49.76 -48.40
CA TRP A 500 15.84 50.66 -48.15
C TRP A 500 15.54 51.55 -46.94
N GLY A 501 16.58 51.96 -46.21
CA GLY A 501 16.40 52.64 -44.94
C GLY A 501 15.97 51.65 -43.85
N LEU A 502 14.79 51.87 -43.26
CA LEU A 502 14.13 50.94 -42.35
C LEU A 502 13.40 49.87 -43.18
N LEU A 503 13.75 48.59 -43.00
CA LEU A 503 13.16 47.45 -43.71
C LEU A 503 11.78 47.11 -43.12
N GLY A 504 10.79 46.75 -43.96
CA GLY A 504 9.45 46.30 -43.49
C GLY A 504 8.54 47.41 -42.95
N CYS A 505 8.92 48.67 -43.14
CA CYS A 505 8.11 49.81 -42.74
C CYS A 505 7.17 50.29 -43.87
N ILE A 506 6.16 51.08 -43.50
CA ILE A 506 5.23 51.69 -44.44
C ILE A 506 6.02 52.47 -45.52
N ASP A 507 5.74 52.15 -46.78
CA ASP A 507 6.23 52.82 -47.99
C ASP A 507 4.99 53.12 -48.84
N THR A 508 4.48 54.34 -48.72
CA THR A 508 3.15 54.70 -49.23
C THR A 508 3.13 54.82 -50.76
N ASP A 509 4.23 55.18 -51.40
CA ASP A 509 4.30 55.38 -52.86
C ASP A 509 5.03 54.26 -53.63
N GLY A 510 5.73 53.37 -52.92
CA GLY A 510 6.33 52.15 -53.44
C GLY A 510 7.70 52.34 -54.09
N ASP A 511 8.46 53.36 -53.69
CA ASP A 511 9.80 53.63 -54.23
C ASP A 511 10.92 52.83 -53.55
N GLY A 512 10.60 52.25 -52.39
CA GLY A 512 11.47 51.39 -51.59
C GLY A 512 12.00 52.03 -50.30
N TRP A 513 11.87 53.33 -50.08
CA TRP A 513 12.18 53.99 -48.80
C TRP A 513 10.98 53.99 -47.86
N ALA A 514 11.25 53.91 -46.55
CA ALA A 514 10.20 54.01 -45.55
C ALA A 514 9.70 55.46 -45.42
N ASP A 515 8.39 55.68 -45.26
CA ASP A 515 7.73 56.99 -45.08
C ASP A 515 8.40 57.88 -44.01
N THR A 516 9.03 57.26 -43.00
CA THR A 516 9.70 57.96 -41.89
C THR A 516 11.12 58.39 -42.20
N GLU A 517 11.74 57.82 -43.24
CA GLU A 517 13.06 58.17 -43.77
C GLU A 517 13.00 58.77 -45.18
N ASP A 518 11.79 58.97 -45.71
CA ASP A 518 11.48 59.59 -46.98
C ASP A 518 10.97 61.02 -46.78
N GLU A 519 11.66 62.00 -47.36
CA GLU A 519 11.23 63.42 -47.31
C GLU A 519 10.04 63.70 -48.26
N TYR A 520 9.74 62.79 -49.19
CA TYR A 520 8.64 62.85 -50.15
C TYR A 520 7.77 61.56 -50.19
N PRO A 521 7.10 61.14 -49.08
CA PRO A 521 6.41 59.82 -48.96
C PRO A 521 5.21 59.55 -49.90
N MET A 522 4.93 60.45 -50.84
CA MET A 522 3.80 60.36 -51.77
C MET A 522 4.25 60.52 -53.23
N ASP A 523 5.55 60.63 -53.48
CA ASP A 523 6.16 60.78 -54.80
C ASP A 523 7.24 59.73 -55.05
N VAL A 524 6.84 58.65 -55.71
CA VAL A 524 7.68 57.48 -56.05
C VAL A 524 8.98 57.78 -56.83
N SER A 525 9.20 59.04 -57.22
CA SER A 525 10.38 59.48 -57.94
C SER A 525 11.37 60.31 -57.11
N GLN A 526 11.04 60.67 -55.88
CA GLN A 526 11.86 61.45 -54.95
C GLN A 526 11.85 60.80 -53.56
N TRP A 527 12.99 60.78 -52.87
CA TRP A 527 13.08 60.20 -51.51
C TRP A 527 13.91 61.02 -50.53
N ARG A 528 14.61 62.05 -51.02
CA ARG A 528 15.61 62.78 -50.24
C ARG A 528 15.72 64.22 -50.73
N ASP A 529 15.85 65.14 -49.78
CA ASP A 529 16.21 66.54 -49.99
C ASP A 529 17.44 66.83 -49.11
N THR A 530 18.60 67.05 -49.73
CA THR A 530 19.85 67.22 -48.98
C THR A 530 20.04 68.63 -48.42
N ASP A 531 19.43 69.67 -49.01
CA ASP A 531 19.58 71.06 -48.58
C ASP A 531 18.31 71.71 -48.00
N GLU A 532 17.24 70.92 -47.88
CA GLU A 532 15.98 71.23 -47.19
C GLU A 532 15.19 72.38 -47.85
N ASP A 533 15.34 72.58 -49.17
CA ASP A 533 14.69 73.65 -49.92
C ASP A 533 13.31 73.28 -50.49
N GLY A 534 12.95 72.00 -50.40
CA GLY A 534 11.68 71.46 -50.86
C GLY A 534 11.71 70.83 -52.26
N TYR A 535 12.85 70.79 -52.95
CA TYR A 535 13.04 70.07 -54.21
C TYR A 535 13.86 68.78 -54.01
N GLY A 536 13.40 67.66 -54.59
CA GLY A 536 14.02 66.36 -54.31
C GLY A 536 15.31 66.13 -55.11
N ASP A 537 16.32 65.51 -54.48
CA ASP A 537 17.68 65.32 -55.03
C ASP A 537 17.73 64.53 -56.36
N ASN A 538 16.70 63.72 -56.67
CA ASN A 538 16.66 62.95 -57.91
C ASN A 538 16.27 63.87 -59.08
N ALA A 539 17.27 64.37 -59.80
CA ALA A 539 17.07 65.26 -60.95
C ALA A 539 16.18 64.70 -62.08
N ASP A 540 16.01 63.37 -62.16
CA ASP A 540 15.11 62.71 -63.12
C ASP A 540 13.68 62.50 -62.57
N GLY A 541 13.42 62.84 -61.30
CA GLY A 541 12.13 62.74 -60.64
C GLY A 541 11.22 63.95 -60.84
N THR A 542 10.02 63.93 -60.23
CA THR A 542 9.09 65.05 -60.21
C THR A 542 9.76 66.24 -59.55
N ASP A 543 9.73 67.39 -60.23
CA ASP A 543 10.31 68.64 -59.73
C ASP A 543 11.70 68.44 -59.07
N GLY A 544 12.58 67.66 -59.72
CA GLY A 544 13.89 67.32 -59.17
C GLY A 544 14.82 68.53 -59.09
N ASP A 545 15.57 68.61 -57.99
CA ASP A 545 16.53 69.67 -57.74
C ASP A 545 17.75 69.54 -58.68
N LEU A 546 18.07 70.66 -59.30
CA LEU A 546 19.21 70.83 -60.18
C LEU A 546 20.40 71.50 -59.47
N CYS A 547 20.26 71.81 -58.17
CA CYS A 547 21.26 72.30 -57.23
C CYS A 547 21.24 71.58 -55.84
N PRO A 548 21.28 70.22 -55.77
CA PRO A 548 20.97 69.37 -54.57
C PRO A 548 21.89 69.49 -53.34
N LEU A 549 22.73 70.52 -53.26
CA LEU A 549 23.63 70.78 -52.13
C LEU A 549 23.59 72.26 -51.73
N GLN A 550 22.71 73.06 -52.33
CA GLN A 550 22.62 74.50 -52.11
C GLN A 550 21.16 74.98 -52.20
N GLU A 551 20.59 75.20 -51.00
CA GLU A 551 19.23 75.71 -50.80
C GLU A 551 18.84 76.81 -51.80
N GLY A 552 17.76 76.55 -52.54
CA GLY A 552 17.24 77.40 -53.59
C GLY A 552 15.74 77.27 -53.80
N TYR A 553 15.14 78.24 -54.50
CA TYR A 553 13.67 78.30 -54.63
C TYR A 553 13.21 78.69 -56.05
N SER A 554 14.09 78.59 -57.06
CA SER A 554 13.70 78.86 -58.45
C SER A 554 12.65 77.86 -58.95
N THR A 555 11.70 78.37 -59.73
CA THR A 555 10.49 77.61 -60.11
C THR A 555 10.29 77.44 -61.63
N ILE A 556 11.14 78.05 -62.47
CA ILE A 556 10.91 78.11 -63.92
C ILE A 556 11.99 77.43 -64.75
N ASP A 557 13.27 77.70 -64.52
CA ASP A 557 14.37 77.13 -65.30
C ASP A 557 14.98 75.92 -64.59
N ARG A 558 15.81 76.17 -63.58
CA ARG A 558 16.64 75.19 -62.91
C ARG A 558 16.05 75.03 -61.50
N LEU A 559 15.05 74.16 -61.37
CA LEU A 559 14.30 73.97 -60.11
C LEU A 559 15.24 73.69 -58.92
N GLY A 560 14.95 74.28 -57.75
CA GLY A 560 15.73 74.15 -56.50
C GLY A 560 17.07 74.89 -56.46
N CYS A 561 17.35 75.76 -57.44
CA CYS A 561 18.56 76.57 -57.41
C CYS A 561 18.36 77.94 -56.72
N PRO A 562 19.43 78.55 -56.20
CA PRO A 562 19.36 79.88 -55.60
C PRO A 562 18.71 80.88 -56.56
N ASP A 563 17.73 81.61 -56.06
CA ASP A 563 17.01 82.69 -56.74
C ASP A 563 16.90 83.82 -55.71
N ALA A 564 17.79 84.80 -55.82
CA ALA A 564 17.96 85.79 -54.76
C ALA A 564 16.85 86.86 -54.71
N ASP A 565 16.05 87.00 -55.78
CA ASP A 565 14.95 87.97 -55.86
C ASP A 565 13.56 87.36 -56.02
N GLU A 566 13.46 86.04 -56.07
CA GLU A 566 12.23 85.25 -56.06
C GLU A 566 11.36 85.45 -57.32
N ASP A 567 11.97 85.79 -58.47
CA ASP A 567 11.26 85.98 -59.74
C ASP A 567 10.97 84.67 -60.49
N GLY A 568 11.57 83.57 -60.02
CA GLY A 568 11.39 82.21 -60.48
C GLY A 568 12.53 81.67 -61.34
N TYR A 569 13.50 82.48 -61.77
CA TYR A 569 14.68 82.05 -62.53
C TYR A 569 15.93 81.98 -61.65
N SER A 570 16.72 80.93 -61.80
CA SER A 570 17.89 80.71 -60.95
C SER A 570 19.04 81.70 -61.21
N ASP A 571 19.72 82.12 -60.14
CA ASP A 571 20.96 82.90 -60.17
C ASP A 571 22.04 82.20 -61.04
N PRO A 572 22.90 82.96 -61.73
CA PRO A 572 24.02 82.39 -62.47
C PRO A 572 24.99 81.63 -61.56
N ALA A 573 25.28 80.38 -61.92
CA ALA A 573 26.24 79.53 -61.22
C ALA A 573 27.43 79.18 -62.13
N ASP A 574 28.48 78.57 -61.57
CA ASP A 574 29.72 78.24 -62.29
C ASP A 574 29.51 77.41 -63.57
N ALA A 575 28.42 76.63 -63.64
CA ALA A 575 28.08 75.76 -64.77
C ALA A 575 26.75 76.12 -65.50
N TRP A 576 26.01 77.14 -65.04
CA TRP A 576 24.75 77.61 -65.63
C TRP A 576 24.77 79.14 -65.68
N THR A 577 25.09 79.70 -66.85
CA THR A 577 25.29 81.14 -67.02
C THR A 577 24.05 81.81 -67.61
N VAL A 578 24.06 83.14 -67.66
CA VAL A 578 22.99 83.93 -68.33
C VAL A 578 22.77 83.48 -69.78
N ASP A 579 23.83 83.05 -70.48
CA ASP A 579 23.73 82.55 -71.85
C ASP A 579 23.01 81.18 -71.94
N ASP A 580 22.99 80.43 -70.84
CA ASP A 580 22.37 79.10 -70.73
C ASP A 580 20.90 79.18 -70.27
N GLY A 581 20.50 80.32 -69.68
CA GLY A 581 19.13 80.59 -69.24
C GLY A 581 18.99 81.14 -67.82
N ALA A 582 20.10 81.33 -67.10
CA ALA A 582 20.10 81.90 -65.74
C ALA A 582 19.66 83.37 -65.71
N ASP A 583 19.20 83.83 -64.55
CA ASP A 583 18.75 85.20 -64.35
C ASP A 583 19.88 86.22 -64.58
N ALA A 584 19.65 87.15 -65.51
CA ALA A 584 20.56 88.24 -65.81
C ALA A 584 20.56 89.34 -64.74
N PHE A 585 19.54 89.39 -63.87
CA PHE A 585 19.32 90.42 -62.86
C PHE A 585 18.97 89.88 -61.46
N PRO A 586 19.87 89.15 -60.74
CA PRO A 586 19.63 88.44 -59.46
C PRO A 586 19.21 89.25 -58.21
N SER A 587 18.54 90.39 -58.39
CA SER A 587 18.16 91.33 -57.33
C SER A 587 16.96 92.22 -57.73
N ASP A 588 16.34 91.96 -58.88
CA ASP A 588 15.19 92.68 -59.45
C ASP A 588 14.08 91.70 -59.89
N ASP A 589 13.14 91.46 -58.98
CA ASP A 589 11.96 90.57 -59.09
C ASP A 589 11.03 90.80 -60.29
N SER A 590 11.30 91.82 -61.10
CA SER A 590 10.48 92.23 -62.24
C SER A 590 11.04 91.81 -63.60
N GLN A 591 12.27 91.27 -63.67
CA GLN A 591 12.93 90.95 -64.93
C GLN A 591 14.08 89.92 -64.83
N TRP A 592 13.88 88.75 -65.44
CA TRP A 592 14.94 87.74 -65.54
C TRP A 592 15.84 87.77 -66.80
N ARG A 593 15.45 88.45 -67.89
CA ARG A 593 16.14 88.40 -69.20
C ARG A 593 16.33 89.74 -69.88
N ASP A 594 17.53 89.96 -70.43
CA ASP A 594 17.84 91.13 -71.28
C ASP A 594 17.48 90.86 -72.76
N SER A 595 16.17 91.00 -73.04
CA SER A 595 15.50 91.01 -74.37
C SER A 595 15.65 89.81 -75.30
#